data_AF-A0A9Q8Q225-F1
#
_entry.id   AF-A0A9Q8Q225-F1
#
_cell.length_a   1.000
_cell.length_b   1.000
_cell.length_c   1.000
_cell.angle_alpha   90.00
_cell.angle_beta   90.00
_cell.angle_gamma   90.00
#
_symmetry.space_group_name_H-M   'P 1'
#
loop_
_entity.id
_entity.type
_entity.pdbx_description
1 polymer ?
#
loop_
_entity_poly.entity_id
_entity_poly.type
_entity_poly.pdbx_seq_one_letter_code
_entity_poly.pdbx_strand_id
1 'polypeptide(L)'
;MINIGLLRDNELRVLIFYRNYLVNIYGGNTDRQIIFSDNVSHMKSIIHEFISVKTKSQTERDKLVHRLNRGMNENIIPTDELSWVFKSIEITSFIWGYIVLRKDENDKSVLNMDARKIPNNAYKKMGGELYPASHENRVKVLIFYFDNQWILSKGINSYKLIEQLIVQWNKLSENAINFKWLSIEDSNSINWAFDYLKKYHETEAYNGGGINSFPIFNPVNLYEKKLAIYSILRLWSCHHSEKTLLISNMNKAWQQRKLRHERTTKKAINCYVDIEVKKKLDELVKDSGFQMNYVLADLINRAHDIKFSTK
;
A
#
# COMPACT_ATOMS: atom_id res chain seq x y z
N MET A 1 -10.92 -35.10 -35.18
CA MET A 1 -10.66 -33.67 -34.86
C MET A 1 -11.74 -33.21 -33.90
N ILE A 2 -11.34 -32.82 -32.69
CA ILE A 2 -12.27 -32.51 -31.58
C ILE A 2 -12.62 -31.01 -31.67
N ASN A 3 -13.90 -30.70 -31.93
CA ASN A 3 -14.36 -29.32 -32.07
C ASN A 3 -14.69 -28.74 -30.68
N ILE A 4 -13.78 -27.91 -30.16
CA ILE A 4 -13.94 -27.11 -28.93
C ILE A 4 -14.16 -25.62 -29.31
N GLY A 5 -14.59 -25.35 -30.55
CA GLY A 5 -14.67 -23.99 -31.13
C GLY A 5 -15.62 -23.01 -30.42
N LEU A 6 -16.29 -23.42 -29.34
CA LEU A 6 -17.15 -22.59 -28.51
C LEU A 6 -16.45 -22.02 -27.27
N LEU A 7 -15.23 -22.45 -26.94
CA LEU A 7 -14.48 -21.90 -25.80
C LEU A 7 -13.88 -20.55 -26.18
N ARG A 8 -14.16 -19.51 -25.40
CA ARG A 8 -13.64 -18.15 -25.66
C ARG A 8 -12.23 -18.02 -25.08
N ASP A 9 -11.21 -18.37 -25.84
CA ASP A 9 -9.87 -18.66 -25.31
C ASP A 9 -8.74 -17.90 -26.01
N ASN A 10 -9.05 -16.75 -26.61
CA ASN A 10 -8.09 -15.91 -27.34
C ASN A 10 -7.28 -14.98 -26.43
N GLU A 11 -7.63 -14.88 -25.15
CA GLU A 11 -6.99 -13.99 -24.19
C GLU A 11 -6.38 -14.77 -23.03
N LEU A 12 -5.15 -14.42 -22.65
CA LEU A 12 -4.42 -15.08 -21.56
C LEU A 12 -5.18 -14.99 -20.23
N ARG A 13 -5.82 -13.85 -19.94
CA ARG A 13 -6.64 -13.65 -18.74
C ARG A 13 -7.78 -14.66 -18.64
N VAL A 14 -8.48 -14.90 -19.74
CA VAL A 14 -9.58 -15.86 -19.82
C VAL A 14 -9.07 -17.31 -19.68
N LEU A 15 -7.94 -17.63 -20.32
CA LEU A 15 -7.28 -18.93 -20.18
C LEU A 15 -6.87 -19.20 -18.73
N ILE A 16 -6.31 -18.20 -18.03
CA ILE A 16 -5.98 -18.31 -16.60
C ILE A 16 -7.24 -18.57 -15.77
N PHE A 17 -8.33 -17.88 -16.05
CA PHE A 17 -9.61 -18.10 -15.38
C PHE A 17 -10.12 -19.54 -15.58
N TYR A 18 -10.18 -20.04 -16.83
CA TYR A 18 -10.63 -21.41 -17.11
C TYR A 18 -9.75 -22.44 -16.41
N ARG A 19 -8.44 -22.22 -16.41
CA ARG A 19 -7.49 -23.09 -15.74
C ARG A 19 -7.80 -23.19 -14.25
N ASN A 20 -7.98 -22.05 -13.57
CA ASN A 20 -8.30 -22.05 -12.14
C ASN A 20 -9.69 -22.64 -11.87
N TYR A 21 -10.64 -22.43 -12.78
CA TYR A 21 -11.99 -23.00 -12.70
C TYR A 21 -11.96 -24.53 -12.77
N LEU A 22 -11.19 -25.09 -13.71
CA LEU A 22 -11.01 -26.52 -13.87
C LEU A 22 -10.28 -27.15 -12.67
N VAL A 23 -9.24 -26.50 -12.16
CA VAL A 23 -8.54 -26.94 -10.93
C VAL A 23 -9.51 -26.97 -9.74
N ASN A 24 -10.40 -25.99 -9.60
CA ASN A 24 -11.37 -25.98 -8.51
C ASN A 24 -12.39 -27.13 -8.61
N ILE A 25 -12.84 -27.48 -9.82
CA ILE A 25 -13.84 -28.54 -10.02
C ILE A 25 -13.23 -29.95 -9.89
N TYR A 26 -12.02 -30.14 -10.42
CA TYR A 26 -11.43 -31.48 -10.57
C TYR A 26 -10.23 -31.73 -9.63
N GLY A 27 -9.65 -30.71 -9.01
CA GLY A 27 -8.35 -30.73 -8.32
C GLY A 27 -8.40 -31.15 -6.85
N GLY A 28 -9.22 -32.13 -6.48
CA GLY A 28 -9.09 -32.77 -5.17
C GLY A 28 -7.74 -33.47 -5.05
N ASN A 29 -6.82 -32.91 -4.24
CA ASN A 29 -5.50 -33.44 -3.80
C ASN A 29 -4.55 -34.08 -4.84
N THR A 30 -4.86 -34.05 -6.13
CA THR A 30 -4.04 -34.62 -7.20
C THR A 30 -3.86 -33.59 -8.31
N ASP A 31 -2.59 -33.30 -8.60
CA ASP A 31 -2.06 -32.44 -9.67
C ASP A 31 -2.27 -30.94 -9.58
N ARG A 32 -1.44 -30.33 -8.71
CA ARG A 32 -0.92 -28.96 -8.89
C ARG A 32 0.07 -28.84 -10.07
N GLN A 33 0.14 -29.83 -10.97
CA GLN A 33 1.10 -29.91 -12.08
C GLN A 33 0.55 -29.42 -13.42
N ILE A 34 -0.41 -28.48 -13.43
CA ILE A 34 -0.59 -27.65 -14.63
C ILE A 34 0.58 -26.67 -14.64
N ILE A 35 1.70 -27.08 -15.24
CA ILE A 35 2.86 -26.23 -15.51
C ILE A 35 2.42 -25.14 -16.49
N PHE A 36 2.70 -23.90 -16.12
CA PHE A 36 2.20 -22.73 -16.82
C PHE A 36 3.16 -22.24 -17.90
N SER A 37 2.56 -21.62 -18.91
CA SER A 37 3.24 -20.84 -19.93
C SER A 37 2.55 -19.50 -20.08
N ASP A 38 3.32 -18.43 -20.26
CA ASP A 38 2.78 -17.12 -20.65
C ASP A 38 2.34 -17.10 -22.13
N ASN A 39 2.50 -18.22 -22.84
CA ASN A 39 2.09 -18.38 -24.23
C ASN A 39 0.62 -18.81 -24.32
N VAL A 40 -0.20 -17.96 -24.93
CA VAL A 40 -1.64 -18.19 -25.18
C VAL A 40 -1.90 -19.51 -25.89
N SER A 41 -1.15 -19.82 -26.95
CA SER A 41 -1.33 -21.04 -27.74
C SER A 41 -1.03 -22.30 -26.93
N HIS A 42 0.01 -22.26 -26.10
CA HIS A 42 0.36 -23.37 -25.23
C HIS A 42 -0.70 -23.58 -24.12
N MET A 43 -1.11 -22.49 -23.45
CA MET A 43 -2.17 -22.55 -22.42
C MET A 43 -3.50 -23.07 -22.99
N LYS A 44 -3.86 -22.62 -24.19
CA LYS A 44 -5.03 -23.12 -24.91
C LYS A 44 -4.93 -24.63 -25.17
N SER A 45 -3.79 -25.10 -25.66
CA SER A 45 -3.56 -26.54 -25.90
C SER A 45 -3.74 -27.36 -24.61
N ILE A 46 -3.14 -26.91 -23.50
CA ILE A 46 -3.25 -27.61 -22.20
C ILE A 46 -4.71 -27.70 -21.75
N ILE A 47 -5.47 -26.61 -21.84
CA ILE A 47 -6.88 -26.60 -21.42
C ILE A 47 -7.72 -27.53 -22.29
N HIS A 48 -7.49 -27.51 -23.61
CA HIS A 48 -8.21 -28.37 -24.55
C HIS A 48 -7.93 -29.85 -24.28
N GLU A 49 -6.66 -30.20 -24.06
CA GLU A 49 -6.25 -31.55 -23.68
C GLU A 49 -6.90 -31.98 -22.37
N PHE A 50 -6.85 -31.14 -21.32
CA PHE A 50 -7.46 -31.43 -20.03
C PHE A 50 -8.96 -31.69 -20.15
N ILE A 51 -9.69 -30.84 -20.89
CA ILE A 51 -11.12 -31.01 -21.14
C ILE A 51 -11.38 -32.33 -21.87
N SER A 52 -10.56 -32.67 -22.87
CA SER A 52 -10.69 -33.92 -23.63
C SER A 52 -10.50 -35.17 -22.77
N VAL A 53 -9.56 -35.15 -21.82
CA VAL A 53 -9.28 -36.25 -20.89
C VAL A 53 -10.38 -36.39 -19.83
N LYS A 54 -10.94 -35.27 -19.36
CA LYS A 54 -11.96 -35.27 -18.29
C LYS A 54 -13.40 -35.47 -18.78
N THR A 55 -13.65 -35.48 -20.09
CA THR A 55 -14.99 -35.65 -20.67
C THR A 55 -15.07 -36.87 -21.58
N LYS A 56 -16.09 -37.69 -21.41
CA LYS A 56 -16.25 -38.97 -22.15
C LYS A 56 -17.10 -38.85 -23.39
N SER A 57 -17.96 -37.82 -23.47
CA SER A 57 -18.88 -37.58 -24.58
C SER A 57 -18.87 -36.12 -25.03
N GLN A 58 -19.32 -35.86 -26.26
CA GLN A 58 -19.48 -34.49 -26.77
C GLN A 58 -20.47 -33.70 -25.92
N THR A 59 -21.57 -34.31 -25.46
CA THR A 59 -22.56 -33.67 -24.59
C THR A 59 -21.96 -33.23 -23.24
N GLU A 60 -21.11 -34.05 -22.62
CA GLU A 60 -20.41 -33.66 -21.38
C GLU A 60 -19.44 -32.50 -21.61
N ARG A 61 -18.74 -32.54 -22.75
CA ARG A 61 -17.82 -31.49 -23.18
C ARG A 61 -18.54 -30.16 -23.38
N ASP A 62 -19.64 -30.15 -24.12
CA ASP A 62 -20.43 -28.94 -24.38
C ASP A 62 -20.98 -28.35 -23.07
N LYS A 63 -21.46 -29.20 -22.15
CA LYS A 63 -21.89 -28.78 -20.80
C LYS A 63 -20.75 -28.16 -19.99
N LEU A 64 -19.54 -28.73 -20.04
CA LEU A 64 -18.38 -28.15 -19.34
C LEU A 64 -17.99 -26.80 -19.96
N VAL A 65 -17.91 -26.70 -21.30
CA VAL A 65 -17.59 -25.45 -22.01
C VAL A 65 -18.63 -24.36 -21.69
N HIS A 66 -19.93 -24.69 -21.70
CA HIS A 66 -20.97 -23.75 -21.30
C HIS A 66 -20.82 -23.26 -19.86
N ARG A 67 -20.47 -24.14 -18.91
CA ARG A 67 -20.20 -23.75 -17.52
C ARG A 67 -18.99 -22.83 -17.41
N LEU A 68 -17.91 -23.13 -18.13
CA LEU A 68 -16.71 -22.29 -18.18
C LEU A 68 -17.02 -20.89 -18.73
N ASN A 69 -17.66 -20.81 -19.90
CA ASN A 69 -18.05 -19.55 -20.52
C ASN A 69 -19.00 -18.73 -19.63
N ARG A 70 -19.97 -19.39 -18.98
CA ARG A 70 -20.86 -18.73 -18.03
C ARG A 70 -20.09 -18.18 -16.82
N GLY A 71 -19.23 -18.99 -16.20
CA GLY A 71 -18.40 -18.56 -15.08
C GLY A 71 -17.52 -17.37 -15.45
N MET A 72 -16.94 -17.38 -16.65
CA MET A 72 -16.15 -16.27 -17.17
C MET A 72 -16.98 -14.98 -17.30
N ASN A 73 -18.16 -15.04 -17.94
CA ASN A 73 -19.04 -13.87 -18.07
C ASN A 73 -19.49 -13.31 -16.71
N GLU A 74 -19.65 -14.16 -15.70
CA GLU A 74 -20.12 -13.76 -14.37
C GLU A 74 -19.02 -13.15 -13.49
N ASN A 75 -17.74 -13.45 -13.74
CA ASN A 75 -16.64 -13.15 -12.80
C ASN A 75 -15.50 -12.31 -13.38
N ILE A 76 -15.24 -12.38 -14.69
CA ILE A 76 -14.23 -11.53 -15.33
C ILE A 76 -14.84 -10.16 -15.58
N ILE A 77 -14.35 -9.16 -14.85
CA ILE A 77 -14.79 -7.77 -15.00
C ILE A 77 -13.94 -7.08 -16.09
N PRO A 78 -14.54 -6.36 -17.05
CA PRO A 78 -13.78 -5.55 -18.00
C PRO A 78 -12.83 -4.57 -17.31
N THR A 79 -11.62 -4.41 -17.82
CA THR A 79 -10.60 -3.54 -17.20
C THR A 79 -11.03 -2.07 -17.12
N ASP A 80 -11.87 -1.62 -18.06
CA ASP A 80 -12.37 -0.25 -18.09
C ASP A 80 -13.28 0.06 -16.90
N GLU A 81 -14.04 -0.93 -16.43
CA GLU A 81 -14.88 -0.81 -15.24
C GLU A 81 -14.06 -0.77 -13.94
N LEU A 82 -12.82 -1.26 -13.99
CA LEU A 82 -11.84 -1.18 -12.90
C LEU A 82 -10.89 0.01 -13.03
N SER A 83 -11.09 0.88 -14.04
CA SER A 83 -10.18 1.99 -14.31
C SER A 83 -10.09 3.00 -13.16
N TRP A 84 -11.14 3.15 -12.35
CA TRP A 84 -11.13 3.98 -11.15
C TRP A 84 -10.13 3.49 -10.09
N VAL A 85 -9.86 2.17 -10.05
CA VAL A 85 -8.79 1.59 -9.22
C VAL A 85 -7.46 1.80 -9.91
N PHE A 86 -7.35 1.33 -11.15
CA PHE A 86 -6.06 1.14 -11.82
C PHE A 86 -5.41 2.43 -12.31
N LYS A 87 -6.15 3.53 -12.45
CA LYS A 87 -5.59 4.84 -12.81
C LYS A 87 -4.96 5.58 -11.62
N SER A 88 -5.30 5.22 -10.38
CA SER A 88 -4.70 5.81 -9.18
C SER A 88 -3.81 4.79 -8.49
N ILE A 89 -2.54 5.15 -8.39
CA ILE A 89 -1.53 4.37 -7.69
C ILE A 89 -1.82 4.24 -6.19
N GLU A 90 -2.44 5.27 -5.60
CA GLU A 90 -2.89 5.32 -4.21
C GLU A 90 -4.08 4.39 -3.96
N ILE A 91 -5.11 4.45 -4.81
CA ILE A 91 -6.29 3.57 -4.70
C ILE A 91 -5.86 2.12 -4.90
N THR A 92 -5.05 1.85 -5.92
CA THR A 92 -4.53 0.51 -6.21
C THR A 92 -3.72 -0.04 -5.03
N SER A 93 -2.82 0.75 -4.45
CA SER A 93 -2.05 0.34 -3.26
C SER A 93 -2.96 0.04 -2.07
N PHE A 94 -3.95 0.89 -1.83
CA PHE A 94 -4.91 0.71 -0.76
C PHE A 94 -5.75 -0.55 -0.94
N ILE A 95 -6.36 -0.76 -2.11
CA ILE A 95 -7.24 -1.90 -2.37
C ILE A 95 -6.47 -3.21 -2.27
N TRP A 96 -5.25 -3.26 -2.81
CA TRP A 96 -4.37 -4.42 -2.65
C TRP A 96 -4.11 -4.70 -1.16
N GLY A 97 -3.65 -3.70 -0.39
CA GLY A 97 -3.38 -3.90 1.03
C GLY A 97 -4.63 -4.27 1.83
N TYR A 98 -5.80 -3.71 1.49
CA TYR A 98 -7.08 -4.06 2.10
C TYR A 98 -7.44 -5.53 1.86
N ILE A 99 -7.30 -6.02 0.62
CA ILE A 99 -7.56 -7.42 0.27
C ILE A 99 -6.59 -8.36 0.98
N VAL A 100 -5.30 -8.02 1.05
CA VAL A 100 -4.28 -8.83 1.76
C VAL A 100 -4.58 -8.91 3.26
N LEU A 101 -5.10 -7.84 3.86
CA LEU A 101 -5.37 -7.77 5.31
C LEU A 101 -6.80 -8.20 5.69
N ARG A 102 -7.72 -8.32 4.72
CA ARG A 102 -9.12 -8.71 4.98
C ARG A 102 -9.17 -10.16 5.49
N LYS A 103 -9.88 -10.38 6.60
CA LYS A 103 -10.18 -11.74 7.06
C LYS A 103 -11.32 -12.34 6.23
N ASP A 104 -11.27 -13.66 6.04
CA ASP A 104 -12.43 -14.40 5.53
C ASP A 104 -13.53 -14.39 6.60
N GLU A 105 -14.80 -14.26 6.21
CA GLU A 105 -15.94 -14.14 7.15
C GLU A 105 -16.07 -15.34 8.12
N ASN A 106 -15.51 -16.50 7.75
CA ASN A 106 -15.52 -17.72 8.55
C ASN A 106 -14.29 -17.89 9.47
N ASP A 107 -13.34 -16.96 9.46
CA ASP A 107 -12.13 -17.04 10.27
C ASP A 107 -12.42 -16.60 11.72
N LYS A 108 -12.77 -17.57 12.57
CA LYS A 108 -13.01 -17.40 14.01
C LYS A 108 -11.74 -17.17 14.84
N SER A 109 -10.56 -17.02 14.24
CA SER A 109 -9.32 -16.66 14.96
C SER A 109 -9.35 -15.18 15.39
N VAL A 110 -10.23 -14.88 16.34
CA VAL A 110 -10.52 -13.50 16.78
C VAL A 110 -9.72 -13.11 18.03
N LEU A 111 -9.08 -14.03 18.75
CA LEU A 111 -8.61 -13.72 20.10
C LEU A 111 -7.11 -13.46 20.29
N ASN A 112 -6.25 -13.65 19.27
CA ASN A 112 -4.83 -13.30 19.37
C ASN A 112 -4.24 -13.10 17.98
N MET A 113 -4.47 -11.92 17.40
CA MET A 113 -3.76 -11.55 16.18
C MET A 113 -2.40 -10.98 16.57
N ASP A 114 -1.38 -11.78 16.31
CA ASP A 114 -0.02 -11.28 16.21
C ASP A 114 0.02 -10.25 15.07
N ALA A 115 0.20 -8.96 15.39
CA ALA A 115 0.27 -7.88 14.41
C ALA A 115 1.37 -8.10 13.35
N ARG A 116 2.28 -9.06 13.58
CA ARG A 116 3.35 -9.47 12.66
C ARG A 116 2.89 -10.48 11.60
N LYS A 117 1.69 -11.06 11.70
CA LYS A 117 1.24 -12.15 10.81
C LYS A 117 0.19 -11.66 9.81
N ILE A 118 0.46 -11.94 8.53
CA ILE A 118 -0.50 -11.76 7.44
C ILE A 118 -1.63 -12.80 7.60
N PRO A 119 -2.92 -12.39 7.53
CA PRO A 119 -4.05 -13.29 7.65
C PRO A 119 -4.00 -14.45 6.64
N ASN A 120 -4.49 -15.63 7.04
CA ASN A 120 -4.64 -16.78 6.13
C ASN A 120 -5.98 -16.71 5.38
N ASN A 121 -6.14 -15.70 4.54
CA ASN A 121 -7.37 -15.40 3.82
C ASN A 121 -7.42 -15.98 2.40
N ALA A 122 -8.52 -15.73 1.69
CA ALA A 122 -8.73 -16.16 0.32
C ALA A 122 -7.58 -15.72 -0.61
N TYR A 123 -7.07 -14.50 -0.45
CA TYR A 123 -5.95 -13.99 -1.24
C TYR A 123 -4.70 -14.87 -1.12
N LYS A 124 -4.31 -15.21 0.12
CA LYS A 124 -3.15 -16.08 0.38
C LYS A 124 -3.39 -17.51 -0.11
N LYS A 125 -4.60 -18.04 0.07
CA LYS A 125 -4.99 -19.40 -0.38
C LYS A 125 -4.94 -19.55 -1.90
N MET A 126 -5.20 -18.48 -2.65
CA MET A 126 -5.08 -18.45 -4.12
C MET A 126 -3.63 -18.33 -4.61
N GLY A 127 -2.65 -18.17 -3.71
CA GLY A 127 -1.25 -17.98 -4.08
C GLY A 127 -0.94 -16.57 -4.58
N GLY A 128 -1.68 -15.55 -4.13
CA GLY A 128 -1.42 -14.15 -4.50
C GLY A 128 -0.04 -13.66 -4.08
N GLU A 129 0.59 -12.83 -4.92
CA GLU A 129 1.92 -12.24 -4.68
C GLU A 129 1.89 -11.26 -3.49
N LEU A 130 2.55 -11.61 -2.39
CA LEU A 130 2.52 -10.82 -1.15
C LEU A 130 3.29 -9.50 -1.20
N TYR A 131 4.18 -9.30 -2.19
CA TYR A 131 5.08 -8.14 -2.23
C TYR A 131 5.24 -7.58 -3.65
N PRO A 132 4.16 -7.09 -4.28
CA PRO A 132 4.23 -6.52 -5.61
C PRO A 132 5.14 -5.28 -5.60
N ALA A 133 6.21 -5.32 -6.39
CA ALA A 133 7.26 -4.29 -6.39
C ALA A 133 6.88 -2.98 -7.11
N SER A 134 5.75 -2.95 -7.82
CA SER A 134 5.33 -1.82 -8.64
C SER A 134 3.81 -1.68 -8.70
N HIS A 135 3.34 -0.53 -9.16
CA HIS A 135 1.93 -0.30 -9.47
C HIS A 135 1.38 -1.29 -10.50
N GLU A 136 2.13 -1.57 -11.56
CA GLU A 136 1.73 -2.53 -12.59
C GLU A 136 1.56 -3.94 -12.00
N ASN A 137 2.48 -4.38 -11.13
CA ASN A 137 2.36 -5.66 -10.45
C ASN A 137 1.14 -5.69 -9.54
N ARG A 138 0.86 -4.60 -8.80
CA ARG A 138 -0.36 -4.47 -7.99
C ARG A 138 -1.63 -4.59 -8.85
N VAL A 139 -1.66 -3.96 -10.03
CA VAL A 139 -2.80 -4.09 -10.97
C VAL A 139 -2.98 -5.55 -11.42
N LYS A 140 -1.91 -6.22 -11.85
CA LYS A 140 -1.96 -7.64 -12.28
C LYS A 140 -2.50 -8.55 -11.18
N VAL A 141 -1.99 -8.36 -9.95
CA VAL A 141 -2.42 -9.09 -8.76
C VAL A 141 -3.90 -8.85 -8.44
N LEU A 142 -4.37 -7.61 -8.54
CA LEU A 142 -5.77 -7.28 -8.30
C LEU A 142 -6.70 -7.88 -9.36
N ILE A 143 -6.33 -7.80 -10.65
CA ILE A 143 -7.08 -8.46 -11.72
C ILE A 143 -7.20 -9.96 -11.44
N PHE A 144 -6.08 -10.61 -11.14
CA PHE A 144 -6.08 -12.03 -10.80
C PHE A 144 -7.01 -12.32 -9.61
N TYR A 145 -6.96 -11.52 -8.55
CA TYR A 145 -7.82 -11.71 -7.40
C TYR A 145 -9.31 -11.54 -7.75
N PHE A 146 -9.67 -10.46 -8.46
CA PHE A 146 -11.07 -10.20 -8.83
C PHE A 146 -11.65 -11.30 -9.71
N ASP A 147 -10.86 -11.82 -10.64
CA ASP A 147 -11.28 -12.90 -11.54
C ASP A 147 -11.48 -14.24 -10.81
N ASN A 148 -10.83 -14.44 -9.65
CA ASN A 148 -10.73 -15.77 -9.02
C ASN A 148 -11.35 -15.85 -7.60
N GLN A 149 -11.81 -14.74 -7.03
CA GLN A 149 -12.38 -14.70 -5.67
C GLN A 149 -13.56 -15.67 -5.44
N TRP A 150 -14.31 -16.02 -6.50
CA TRP A 150 -15.43 -16.94 -6.47
C TRP A 150 -15.01 -18.39 -6.13
N ILE A 151 -13.74 -18.74 -6.32
CA ILE A 151 -13.19 -20.08 -6.04
C ILE A 151 -13.31 -20.42 -4.55
N LEU A 152 -13.12 -19.42 -3.68
CA LEU A 152 -13.07 -19.62 -2.22
C LEU A 152 -14.29 -19.06 -1.49
N SER A 153 -15.07 -18.21 -2.15
CA SER A 153 -16.27 -17.61 -1.57
C SER A 153 -17.52 -18.25 -2.17
N LYS A 154 -18.32 -18.93 -1.34
CA LYS A 154 -19.66 -19.40 -1.74
C LYS A 154 -20.58 -18.19 -1.90
N GLY A 155 -20.48 -17.47 -3.02
CA GLY A 155 -21.48 -16.47 -3.42
C GLY A 155 -21.07 -14.99 -3.42
N ILE A 156 -19.78 -14.64 -3.37
CA ILE A 156 -19.37 -13.25 -3.62
C ILE A 156 -19.09 -13.08 -5.12
N ASN A 157 -20.03 -12.41 -5.80
CA ASN A 157 -19.81 -11.89 -7.15
C ASN A 157 -18.81 -10.72 -7.09
N SER A 158 -17.87 -10.67 -8.05
CA SER A 158 -16.85 -9.65 -8.16
C SER A 158 -17.36 -8.21 -8.14
N TYR A 159 -18.54 -7.93 -8.69
CA TYR A 159 -19.19 -6.61 -8.64
C TYR A 159 -19.58 -6.18 -7.23
N LYS A 160 -20.13 -7.11 -6.43
CA LYS A 160 -20.48 -6.82 -5.04
C LYS A 160 -19.23 -6.52 -4.20
N LEU A 161 -18.12 -7.20 -4.47
CA LEU A 161 -16.85 -6.87 -3.84
C LEU A 161 -16.37 -5.46 -4.23
N ILE A 162 -16.45 -5.10 -5.50
CA ILE A 162 -16.09 -3.76 -5.99
C ILE A 162 -16.88 -2.68 -5.25
N GLU A 163 -18.19 -2.83 -5.14
CA GLU A 163 -19.05 -1.88 -4.41
C GLU A 163 -18.61 -1.74 -2.94
N GLN A 164 -18.30 -2.86 -2.27
CA GLN A 164 -17.77 -2.83 -0.91
C GLN A 164 -16.44 -2.07 -0.85
N LEU A 165 -15.54 -2.29 -1.79
CA LEU A 165 -14.23 -1.62 -1.83
C LEU A 165 -14.37 -0.12 -2.08
N ILE A 166 -15.31 0.31 -2.92
CA ILE A 166 -15.61 1.74 -3.15
C ILE A 166 -16.08 2.38 -1.84
N VAL A 167 -17.03 1.75 -1.13
CA VAL A 167 -17.53 2.24 0.16
C VAL A 167 -16.40 2.33 1.19
N GLN A 168 -15.53 1.32 1.27
CA GLN A 168 -14.40 1.34 2.20
C GLN A 168 -13.36 2.39 1.84
N TRP A 169 -13.05 2.56 0.55
CA TRP A 169 -12.16 3.61 0.08
C TRP A 169 -12.68 4.99 0.47
N ASN A 170 -13.95 5.28 0.20
CA ASN A 170 -14.56 6.57 0.53
C ASN A 170 -14.48 6.84 2.04
N LYS A 171 -14.91 5.87 2.86
CA LYS A 171 -14.86 5.96 4.32
C LYS A 171 -13.44 6.24 4.85
N LEU A 172 -12.44 5.57 4.30
CA LEU A 172 -11.05 5.71 4.75
C LEU A 172 -10.31 6.91 4.12
N SER A 173 -10.93 7.55 3.12
CA SER A 173 -10.39 8.74 2.44
C SER A 173 -10.95 10.05 3.00
N GLU A 174 -12.11 10.03 3.66
CA GLU A 174 -12.70 11.21 4.32
C GLU A 174 -11.73 11.92 5.28
N ASN A 175 -10.83 11.16 5.94
CA ASN A 175 -9.80 11.69 6.83
C ASN A 175 -8.40 11.50 6.24
N ALA A 176 -8.20 11.97 5.01
CA ALA A 176 -6.93 11.87 4.32
C ALA A 176 -5.79 12.45 5.16
N ILE A 177 -4.85 11.59 5.55
CA ILE A 177 -3.65 11.98 6.26
C ILE A 177 -2.80 12.80 5.30
N ASN A 178 -2.48 14.04 5.68
CA ASN A 178 -1.63 14.92 4.88
C ASN A 178 -0.47 15.46 5.71
N PHE A 179 0.73 14.91 5.50
CA PHE A 179 1.96 15.40 6.08
C PHE A 179 2.57 16.50 5.19
N LYS A 180 2.43 17.76 5.59
CA LYS A 180 3.02 18.91 4.86
C LYS A 180 4.55 18.82 4.72
N TRP A 181 5.21 18.04 5.58
CA TRP A 181 6.66 17.91 5.62
C TRP A 181 7.19 16.66 4.88
N LEU A 182 6.32 15.76 4.42
CA LEU A 182 6.71 14.52 3.77
C LEU A 182 6.75 14.70 2.25
N SER A 183 7.90 15.15 1.74
CA SER A 183 8.10 15.44 0.31
C SER A 183 8.91 14.34 -0.38
N ILE A 184 8.65 14.11 -1.67
CA ILE A 184 9.47 13.18 -2.48
C ILE A 184 10.88 13.72 -2.71
N GLU A 185 11.04 15.05 -2.65
CA GLU A 185 12.31 15.76 -2.81
C GLU A 185 13.21 15.64 -1.57
N ASP A 186 12.61 15.38 -0.40
CA ASP A 186 13.33 15.19 0.85
C ASP A 186 13.35 13.71 1.25
N SER A 187 14.34 12.98 0.72
CA SER A 187 14.53 11.55 1.03
C SER A 187 14.71 11.29 2.52
N ASN A 188 15.25 12.24 3.30
CA ASN A 188 15.41 12.10 4.74
C ASN A 188 14.06 12.07 5.45
N SER A 189 13.11 12.91 5.02
CA SER A 189 11.75 12.90 5.57
C SER A 189 11.06 11.55 5.36
N ILE A 190 11.18 10.97 4.17
CA ILE A 190 10.52 9.71 3.81
C ILE A 190 11.16 8.54 4.56
N ASN A 191 12.49 8.46 4.56
CA ASN A 191 13.20 7.39 5.26
C ASN A 191 12.89 7.45 6.76
N TRP A 192 12.99 8.63 7.37
CA TRP A 192 12.69 8.80 8.79
C TRP A 192 11.24 8.43 9.13
N ALA A 193 10.28 8.84 8.29
CA ALA A 193 8.87 8.54 8.51
C ALA A 193 8.60 7.03 8.50
N PHE A 194 9.17 6.32 7.52
CA PHE A 194 9.04 4.87 7.42
C PHE A 194 9.68 4.16 8.62
N ASP A 195 10.89 4.57 9.01
CA ASP A 195 11.61 4.01 10.16
C ASP A 195 10.89 4.30 11.48
N TYR A 196 10.24 5.45 11.60
CA TYR A 196 9.41 5.79 12.75
C TYR A 196 8.23 4.83 12.90
N LEU A 197 7.51 4.56 11.80
CA LEU A 197 6.41 3.59 11.80
C LEU A 197 6.90 2.17 12.07
N LYS A 198 8.05 1.79 11.50
CA LYS A 198 8.69 0.50 11.76
C LYS A 198 8.98 0.32 13.24
N LYS A 199 9.67 1.28 13.84
CA LYS A 199 10.03 1.26 15.27
C LYS A 199 8.79 1.21 16.16
N TYR A 200 7.77 1.99 15.83
CA TYR A 200 6.51 1.98 16.58
C TYR A 200 5.84 0.60 16.50
N HIS A 201 5.73 0.04 15.29
CA HIS A 201 5.21 -1.32 15.10
C HIS A 201 6.01 -2.35 15.90
N GLU A 202 7.34 -2.36 15.78
CA GLU A 202 8.20 -3.30 16.51
C GLU A 202 8.06 -3.18 18.03
N THR A 203 7.93 -1.96 18.55
CA THR A 203 7.80 -1.71 20.00
C THR A 203 6.45 -2.22 20.53
N GLU A 204 5.36 -1.90 19.84
CA GLU A 204 4.01 -2.25 20.30
C GLU A 204 3.62 -3.70 19.97
N ALA A 205 4.19 -4.29 18.92
CA ALA A 205 3.87 -5.66 18.48
C ALA A 205 4.18 -6.72 19.53
N TYR A 206 5.16 -6.50 20.41
CA TYR A 206 5.46 -7.42 21.51
C TYR A 206 4.29 -7.57 22.49
N ASN A 207 3.45 -6.55 22.62
CA ASN A 207 2.29 -6.55 23.51
C ASN A 207 0.98 -6.92 22.77
N GLY A 208 1.08 -7.51 21.57
CA GLY A 208 -0.08 -7.77 20.72
C GLY A 208 -0.66 -6.51 20.06
N GLY A 209 0.01 -5.36 20.18
CA GLY A 209 -0.37 -4.08 19.58
C GLY A 209 0.34 -3.80 18.26
N GLY A 210 0.42 -2.51 17.90
CA GLY A 210 1.19 -2.02 16.75
C GLY A 210 0.42 -1.92 15.44
N ILE A 211 1.15 -1.62 14.37
CA ILE A 211 0.56 -1.32 13.06
C ILE A 211 0.41 -2.60 12.25
N ASN A 212 -0.76 -3.25 12.32
CA ASN A 212 -1.04 -4.53 11.64
C ASN A 212 -0.89 -4.49 10.11
N SER A 213 -0.98 -3.31 9.49
CA SER A 213 -0.78 -3.10 8.06
C SER A 213 0.70 -2.95 7.68
N PHE A 214 1.61 -2.74 8.62
CA PHE A 214 3.04 -2.51 8.33
C PHE A 214 3.71 -3.71 7.64
N PRO A 215 3.56 -4.97 8.09
CA PRO A 215 4.33 -6.11 7.57
C PRO A 215 4.10 -6.48 6.11
N ILE A 216 3.02 -6.00 5.50
CA ILE A 216 2.72 -6.28 4.08
C ILE A 216 3.48 -5.34 3.14
N PHE A 217 3.98 -4.19 3.60
CA PHE A 217 4.69 -3.24 2.74
C PHE A 217 6.20 -3.43 2.78
N ASN A 218 6.80 -3.74 1.63
CA ASN A 218 8.25 -3.83 1.44
C ASN A 218 8.72 -2.92 0.28
N PRO A 219 8.72 -1.59 0.47
CA PRO A 219 8.98 -0.65 -0.60
C PRO A 219 10.44 -0.71 -1.10
N VAL A 220 10.62 -0.80 -2.42
CA VAL A 220 11.94 -0.92 -3.06
C VAL A 220 12.60 0.41 -3.42
N ASN A 221 11.86 1.52 -3.41
CA ASN A 221 12.36 2.85 -3.73
C ASN A 221 11.64 3.94 -2.90
N LEU A 222 12.09 5.19 -2.99
CA LEU A 222 11.53 6.32 -2.22
C LEU A 222 10.05 6.60 -2.53
N TYR A 223 9.63 6.41 -3.78
CA TYR A 223 8.25 6.64 -4.20
C TYR A 223 7.31 5.59 -3.58
N GLU A 224 7.64 4.30 -3.72
CA GLU A 224 6.91 3.21 -3.08
C GLU A 224 6.95 3.34 -1.56
N LYS A 225 8.04 3.86 -0.98
CA LYS A 225 8.13 4.10 0.47
C LYS A 225 7.17 5.19 0.93
N LYS A 226 7.07 6.30 0.19
CA LYS A 226 6.09 7.36 0.46
C LYS A 226 4.66 6.81 0.35
N LEU A 227 4.37 6.06 -0.70
CA LEU A 227 3.07 5.42 -0.91
C LEU A 227 2.73 4.43 0.22
N ALA A 228 3.70 3.64 0.65
CA ALA A 228 3.58 2.71 1.77
C ALA A 228 3.24 3.44 3.07
N ILE A 229 3.90 4.56 3.41
CA ILE A 229 3.61 5.33 4.63
C ILE A 229 2.12 5.71 4.70
N TYR A 230 1.56 6.27 3.62
CA TYR A 230 0.14 6.61 3.59
C TYR A 230 -0.77 5.39 3.62
N SER A 231 -0.42 4.33 2.87
CA SER A 231 -1.22 3.10 2.80
C SER A 231 -1.25 2.37 4.14
N ILE A 232 -0.11 2.25 4.82
CA ILE A 232 0.05 1.69 6.16
C ILE A 232 -0.88 2.40 7.14
N LEU A 233 -0.79 3.73 7.25
CA LEU A 233 -1.60 4.48 8.19
C LEU A 233 -3.11 4.45 7.86
N ARG A 234 -3.46 4.44 6.58
CA ARG A 234 -4.84 4.32 6.13
C ARG A 234 -5.44 2.96 6.48
N LEU A 235 -4.70 1.88 6.22
CA LEU A 235 -5.09 0.49 6.46
C LEU A 235 -4.95 0.04 7.91
N TRP A 236 -4.26 0.81 8.75
CA TRP A 236 -4.08 0.46 10.16
C TRP A 236 -5.44 0.39 10.87
N SER A 237 -5.78 -0.81 11.33
CA SER A 237 -7.02 -1.10 12.04
C SER A 237 -6.83 -0.87 13.54
N CYS A 238 -6.94 0.38 13.97
CA CYS A 238 -6.88 0.80 15.37
C CYS A 238 -8.02 1.77 15.70
N HIS A 239 -8.15 2.10 17.00
CA HIS A 239 -9.09 3.11 17.43
C HIS A 239 -8.68 4.50 16.92
N HIS A 240 -9.65 5.37 16.61
CA HIS A 240 -9.39 6.69 16.04
C HIS A 240 -8.42 7.53 16.88
N SER A 241 -8.56 7.50 18.22
CA SER A 241 -7.68 8.24 19.13
C SER A 241 -6.21 7.79 19.06
N GLU A 242 -5.96 6.49 18.87
CA GLU A 242 -4.61 5.92 18.78
C GLU A 242 -3.92 6.37 17.49
N LYS A 243 -4.66 6.32 16.36
CA LYS A 243 -4.18 6.84 15.08
C LYS A 243 -3.83 8.32 15.17
N THR A 244 -4.73 9.12 15.75
CA THR A 244 -4.53 10.56 15.93
C THR A 244 -3.33 10.86 16.84
N LEU A 245 -3.15 10.09 17.91
CA LEU A 245 -2.00 10.22 18.81
C LEU A 245 -0.68 9.90 18.09
N LEU A 246 -0.61 8.80 17.34
CA LEU A 246 0.59 8.44 16.56
C LEU A 246 0.95 9.54 15.56
N ILE A 247 -0.03 10.01 14.78
CA ILE A 247 0.18 11.07 13.78
C ILE A 247 0.66 12.37 14.44
N SER A 248 0.06 12.75 15.57
CA SER A 248 0.46 13.93 16.35
C SER A 248 1.90 13.81 16.87
N ASN A 249 2.25 12.65 17.43
CA ASN A 249 3.60 12.38 17.93
C ASN A 249 4.64 12.35 16.82
N MET A 250 4.30 11.75 15.68
CA MET A 250 5.15 11.72 14.48
C MET A 250 5.41 13.14 13.96
N ASN A 251 4.39 13.98 13.86
CA ASN A 251 4.54 15.38 13.47
C ASN A 251 5.47 16.15 14.43
N LYS A 252 5.24 16.05 15.74
CA LYS A 252 6.07 16.72 16.76
C LYS A 252 7.52 16.26 16.70
N ALA A 253 7.74 14.94 16.61
CA ALA A 253 9.07 14.36 16.55
C ALA A 253 9.84 14.82 15.30
N TRP A 254 9.17 14.90 14.14
CA TRP A 254 9.79 15.42 12.93
C TRP A 254 10.17 16.89 13.06
N GLN A 255 9.26 17.74 13.56
CA GLN A 255 9.56 19.16 13.74
C GLN A 255 10.71 19.39 14.71
N GLN A 256 10.76 18.64 15.82
CA GLN A 256 11.90 18.67 16.73
C GLN A 256 13.20 18.22 16.07
N ARG A 257 13.17 17.16 15.24
CA ARG A 257 14.33 16.71 14.49
C ARG A 257 14.82 17.77 13.51
N LYS A 258 13.92 18.38 12.76
CA LYS A 258 14.22 19.47 11.82
C LYS A 258 14.89 20.65 12.55
N LEU A 259 14.30 21.10 13.67
CA LEU A 259 14.88 22.16 14.51
C LEU A 259 16.27 21.81 15.04
N ARG A 260 16.51 20.56 15.45
CA ARG A 260 17.84 20.11 15.89
C ARG A 260 18.84 20.12 14.74
N HIS A 261 18.41 19.72 13.55
CA HIS A 261 19.27 19.75 12.36
C HIS A 261 19.61 21.18 11.94
N GLU A 262 18.65 22.10 11.95
CA GLU A 262 18.88 23.54 11.68
C GLU A 262 19.80 24.20 12.71
N ARG A 263 19.90 23.63 13.92
CA ARG A 263 20.78 24.10 15.00
C ARG A 263 22.18 23.50 14.97
N THR A 264 22.49 22.52 14.13
CA THR A 264 23.87 21.96 14.09
C THR A 264 24.90 23.01 13.66
N THR A 265 24.48 23.99 12.85
CA THR A 265 25.29 25.14 12.43
C THR A 265 25.09 26.39 13.30
N LYS A 266 24.19 26.35 14.29
CA LYS A 266 23.79 27.52 15.09
C LYS A 266 23.96 27.25 16.58
N LYS A 267 24.78 28.04 17.26
CA LYS A 267 24.88 28.02 18.73
C LYS A 267 24.04 29.13 19.34
N ALA A 268 23.33 28.82 20.43
CA ALA A 268 22.66 29.82 21.23
C ALA A 268 23.72 30.66 21.96
N ILE A 269 23.60 31.98 21.87
CA ILE A 269 24.37 32.92 22.66
C ILE A 269 23.50 33.30 23.85
N ASN A 270 23.83 32.77 25.03
CA ASN A 270 23.20 33.16 26.28
C ASN A 270 24.12 34.14 26.99
N CYS A 271 23.73 35.42 27.03
CA CYS A 271 24.45 36.45 27.77
C CYS A 271 23.47 37.37 28.50
N TYR A 272 23.90 37.91 29.63
CA TYR A 272 23.20 39.00 30.31
C TYR A 272 23.74 40.32 29.79
N VAL A 273 22.83 41.24 29.46
CA VAL A 273 23.13 42.61 29.07
C VAL A 273 22.26 43.55 29.89
N ASP A 274 22.72 44.77 30.09
CA ASP A 274 21.95 45.78 30.80
C ASP A 274 20.61 46.06 30.10
N ILE A 275 19.61 46.42 30.90
CA ILE A 275 18.24 46.70 30.42
C ILE A 275 18.26 47.77 29.33
N GLU A 276 19.08 48.82 29.48
CA GLU A 276 19.20 49.87 28.48
C GLU A 276 19.81 49.38 27.16
N VAL A 277 20.81 48.50 27.22
CA VAL A 277 21.43 47.89 26.04
C VAL A 277 20.43 47.00 25.31
N LYS A 278 19.64 46.22 26.07
CA LYS A 278 18.55 45.42 25.50
C LYS A 278 17.51 46.28 24.79
N LYS A 279 17.16 47.43 25.37
CA LYS A 279 16.21 48.39 24.77
C LYS A 279 16.74 48.97 23.46
N LYS A 280 18.01 49.39 23.41
CA LYS A 280 18.65 49.84 22.16
C LYS A 280 18.61 48.76 21.08
N LEU A 281 18.85 47.51 21.45
CA LEU A 281 18.77 46.38 20.53
C LEU A 281 17.33 46.13 20.01
N ASP A 282 16.31 46.26 20.87
CA ASP A 282 14.90 46.18 20.46
C ASP A 282 14.51 47.30 19.49
N GLU A 283 15.01 48.52 19.70
CA GLU A 283 14.81 49.65 18.79
C GLU A 283 15.43 49.37 17.41
N LEU A 284 16.67 48.85 17.37
CA LEU A 284 17.33 48.45 16.11
C LEU A 284 16.58 47.34 15.37
N VAL A 285 16.03 46.37 16.09
CA VAL A 285 15.19 45.31 15.51
C VAL A 285 13.91 45.88 14.90
N LYS A 286 13.27 46.81 15.60
CA LYS A 286 12.04 47.46 15.14
C LYS A 286 12.28 48.30 13.89
N ASP A 287 13.37 49.06 13.85
CA ASP A 287 13.72 49.94 12.74
C ASP A 287 14.14 49.15 11.49
N SER A 288 14.93 48.09 11.69
CA SER A 288 15.43 47.27 10.58
C SER A 288 14.43 46.29 9.98
N GLY A 289 13.36 45.94 10.72
CA GLY A 289 12.38 44.92 10.32
C GLY A 289 12.92 43.48 10.29
N PHE A 290 14.18 43.26 10.66
CA PHE A 290 14.80 41.94 10.72
C PHE A 290 14.61 41.26 12.07
N GLN A 291 14.79 39.94 12.11
CA GLN A 291 14.76 39.21 13.38
C GLN A 291 15.96 39.54 14.27
N MET A 292 15.74 39.54 15.59
CA MET A 292 16.73 39.83 16.63
C MET A 292 18.08 39.13 16.43
N ASN A 293 18.06 37.84 16.10
CA ASN A 293 19.26 37.04 15.85
C ASN A 293 20.07 37.53 14.63
N TYR A 294 19.41 38.04 13.60
CA TYR A 294 20.07 38.59 12.42
C TYR A 294 20.76 39.91 12.76
N VAL A 295 20.05 40.84 13.42
CA VAL A 295 20.61 42.13 13.86
C VAL A 295 21.79 41.92 14.81
N LEU A 296 21.67 40.98 15.74
CA LEU A 296 22.75 40.65 16.66
C LEU A 296 23.98 40.07 15.93
N ALA A 297 23.77 39.14 15.00
CA ALA A 297 24.86 38.56 14.21
C ALA A 297 25.57 39.61 13.36
N ASP A 298 24.81 40.51 12.72
CA ASP A 298 25.35 41.62 11.94
C ASP A 298 26.18 42.60 12.78
N LEU A 299 25.69 42.98 13.96
CA LEU A 299 26.44 43.82 14.91
C LEU A 299 27.75 43.15 15.35
N ILE A 300 27.70 41.85 15.65
CA ILE A 300 28.90 41.07 16.04
C ILE A 300 29.90 41.02 14.89
N ASN A 301 29.45 40.71 13.67
CA ASN A 301 30.31 40.64 12.49
C ASN A 301 30.94 42.00 12.19
N ARG A 302 30.16 43.08 12.18
CA ARG A 302 30.68 44.45 11.99
C ARG A 302 31.73 44.82 13.04
N ALA A 303 31.45 44.54 14.32
CA ALA A 303 32.40 44.82 15.40
C ALA A 303 33.67 43.96 15.29
N HIS A 304 33.54 42.71 14.86
CA HIS A 304 34.66 41.81 14.61
C HIS A 304 35.52 42.34 13.45
N ASP A 305 34.92 42.65 12.31
CA ASP A 305 35.63 43.14 11.13
C ASP A 305 36.37 44.44 11.43
N ILE A 306 35.72 45.42 12.07
CA ILE A 306 36.39 46.67 12.48
C ILE A 306 37.63 46.39 13.36
N LYS A 307 37.55 45.40 14.24
CA LYS A 307 38.62 45.10 15.20
C LYS A 307 39.74 44.24 14.63
N PHE A 308 39.46 43.41 13.63
CA PHE A 308 40.37 42.38 13.13
C PHE A 308 40.73 42.50 11.65
N SER A 309 40.13 43.43 10.87
CA SER A 309 40.47 43.68 9.47
C SER A 309 41.61 44.70 9.26
N THR A 310 42.20 45.23 10.33
CA THR A 310 43.35 46.19 10.30
C THR A 310 44.69 45.56 10.71
N LYS A 311 44.87 44.25 10.52
CA LYS A 311 46.18 43.57 10.56
C LYS A 311 46.53 42.99 9.20
#